data_AF-A0A6G1JTM6-F1
#
_entry.id   AF-A0A6G1JTM6-F1
#
_cell.length_a   1.000
_cell.length_b   1.000
_cell.length_c   1.000
_cell.angle_alpha   90.00
_cell.angle_beta   90.00
_cell.angle_gamma   90.00
#
_symmetry.space_group_name_H-M   'P 1'
#
loop_
_entity.id
_entity.type
_entity.pdbx_description
1 polymer ?
#
loop_
_entity_poly.entity_id
_entity_poly.type
_entity_poly.pdbx_seq_one_letter_code
_entity_poly.pdbx_strand_id
1 'polypeptide(L)'
;MAKTFAPMAVTFVESKSMLKSANVRINTNDVPTSFILRQQKPAVSLPGPTGDTRVVTLAEYKEAALCLAEAFAEDEVARYFIDVPDREHWTEQERWDLHVEILEYITYAHILKGLVTTVGDDFGAVALWMPPGQNMDDLWTIFRSGMWRLNYRLSTEGKRRFFTEFLPLLHDAKHATLGARDDEAWYLVYIGTKPSGRGKGYCRKLIEHVTKQADAEGRACYLESSNEANPPIYRKFGFEQKRTVYLHRAEKNVSLDIMVREPVVVEKKKMVKGLKD
;
A
#
# COMPACT_ATOMS: atom_id res chain seq x y z
N MET A 1 -30.98 15.07 46.30
CA MET A 1 -31.33 13.64 46.23
C MET A 1 -30.14 12.88 45.69
N ALA A 2 -29.29 12.35 46.58
CA ALA A 2 -28.09 11.59 46.24
C ALA A 2 -28.44 10.09 46.22
N LYS A 3 -28.06 9.37 45.15
CA LYS A 3 -28.20 7.92 45.07
C LYS A 3 -26.82 7.28 45.27
N THR A 4 -26.68 6.59 46.40
CA THR A 4 -25.52 5.79 46.79
C THR A 4 -25.55 4.45 46.05
N PHE A 5 -24.49 4.12 45.33
CA PHE A 5 -24.31 2.79 44.73
C PHE A 5 -23.49 1.90 45.67
N ALA A 6 -23.99 0.70 45.97
CA ALA A 6 -23.32 -0.31 46.78
C ALA A 6 -22.26 -1.09 45.98
N PRO A 7 -21.19 -1.61 46.60
CA PRO A 7 -20.14 -2.34 45.90
C PRO A 7 -20.55 -3.79 45.60
N MET A 8 -20.39 -4.22 44.34
CA MET A 8 -20.52 -5.62 43.94
C MET A 8 -19.20 -6.36 44.19
N ALA A 9 -19.25 -7.37 45.06
CA ALA A 9 -18.18 -8.35 45.23
C ALA A 9 -18.25 -9.38 44.11
N VAL A 10 -17.12 -9.62 43.43
CA VAL A 10 -16.95 -10.70 42.44
C VAL A 10 -16.23 -11.86 43.13
N THR A 11 -16.93 -12.97 43.31
CA THR A 11 -16.42 -14.20 43.92
C THR A 11 -15.73 -15.04 42.85
N PHE A 12 -14.44 -15.33 43.01
CA PHE A 12 -13.72 -16.27 42.16
C PHE A 12 -14.08 -17.71 42.54
N VAL A 13 -14.54 -18.50 41.57
CA VAL A 13 -14.75 -19.94 41.72
C VAL A 13 -13.52 -20.68 41.19
N GLU A 14 -12.78 -21.30 42.11
CA GLU A 14 -11.60 -22.11 41.84
C GLU A 14 -12.05 -23.53 41.46
N SER A 15 -11.85 -23.93 40.20
CA SER A 15 -12.14 -25.29 39.74
C SER A 15 -10.93 -26.19 39.97
N LYS A 16 -10.99 -27.01 41.03
CA LYS A 16 -10.05 -28.12 41.25
C LYS A 16 -10.36 -29.28 40.31
N SER A 17 -9.47 -29.52 39.34
CA SER A 17 -9.44 -30.78 38.58
C SER A 17 -8.23 -31.60 39.01
N MET A 18 -8.52 -32.75 39.62
CA MET A 18 -7.56 -33.80 39.99
C MET A 18 -7.33 -34.71 38.78
N LEU A 19 -6.11 -34.76 38.24
CA LEU A 19 -5.67 -35.83 37.35
C LEU A 19 -4.29 -36.34 37.77
N LYS A 20 -4.25 -37.67 37.93
CA LYS A 20 -3.16 -38.48 38.52
C LYS A 20 -1.88 -38.43 37.68
N SER A 21 -0.75 -38.38 38.36
CA SER A 21 0.59 -38.53 37.80
C SER A 21 0.77 -39.92 37.20
N ALA A 22 0.84 -40.02 35.87
CA ALA A 22 1.29 -41.22 35.18
C ALA A 22 2.72 -40.97 34.67
N ASN A 23 3.68 -41.74 35.17
CA ASN A 23 5.06 -41.77 34.69
C ASN A 23 5.08 -42.32 33.25
N VAL A 24 5.20 -41.46 32.25
CA VAL A 24 5.46 -41.85 30.86
C VAL A 24 6.96 -41.78 30.62
N ARG A 25 7.60 -42.96 30.45
CA ARG A 25 8.95 -43.08 29.92
C ARG A 25 8.90 -42.75 28.42
N ILE A 26 9.52 -41.64 28.02
CA ILE A 26 9.67 -41.26 26.62
C ILE A 26 10.79 -42.12 26.03
N ASN A 27 10.45 -43.00 25.09
CA ASN A 27 11.40 -43.75 24.28
C ASN A 27 11.76 -42.87 23.05
N THR A 28 13.03 -42.55 22.87
CA THR A 28 13.51 -41.45 22.00
C THR A 28 13.56 -41.76 20.50
N ASN A 29 12.78 -42.72 19.97
CA ASN A 29 13.00 -43.21 18.61
C ASN A 29 11.85 -43.07 17.60
N ASP A 30 10.74 -42.38 17.92
CA ASP A 30 9.66 -42.17 16.94
C ASP A 30 9.38 -40.68 16.71
N VAL A 31 10.11 -40.07 15.76
CA VAL A 31 9.79 -38.75 15.20
C VAL A 31 9.00 -38.96 13.90
N PRO A 32 7.71 -38.56 13.83
CA PRO A 32 6.95 -38.63 12.59
C PRO A 32 7.54 -37.64 11.57
N THR A 33 8.19 -38.19 10.55
CA THR A 33 8.81 -37.44 9.46
C THR A 33 7.74 -37.08 8.43
N SER A 34 6.98 -36.01 8.66
CA SER A 34 6.20 -35.36 7.61
C SER A 34 5.96 -33.89 7.94
N PHE A 35 7.00 -33.08 7.77
CA PHE A 35 6.81 -31.66 7.52
C PHE A 35 6.18 -31.52 6.13
N ILE A 36 4.89 -31.20 6.07
CA ILE A 36 4.30 -30.66 4.85
C ILE A 36 4.99 -29.31 4.62
N LEU A 37 6.00 -29.32 3.75
CA LEU A 37 6.59 -28.12 3.16
C LEU A 37 5.48 -27.41 2.39
N ARG A 38 4.82 -26.43 3.05
CA ARG A 38 4.03 -25.42 2.38
C ARG A 38 4.98 -24.74 1.39
N GLN A 39 4.85 -25.06 0.10
CA GLN A 39 5.63 -24.42 -0.95
C GLN A 39 5.43 -22.90 -0.79
N GLN A 40 6.48 -22.19 -0.34
CA GLN A 40 6.49 -20.73 -0.42
C GLN A 40 6.39 -20.40 -1.91
N LYS A 41 5.34 -19.69 -2.32
CA LYS A 41 5.31 -19.06 -3.64
C LYS A 41 6.63 -18.29 -3.80
N PRO A 42 7.35 -18.45 -4.92
CA PRO A 42 8.64 -17.78 -5.11
C PRO A 42 8.45 -16.28 -4.91
N ALA A 43 9.40 -15.65 -4.20
CA ALA A 43 9.41 -14.21 -4.00
C ALA A 43 9.34 -13.52 -5.38
N VAL A 44 8.44 -12.54 -5.51
CA VAL A 44 8.29 -11.76 -6.74
C VAL A 44 9.60 -11.01 -6.99
N SER A 45 10.19 -11.21 -8.18
CA SER A 45 11.38 -10.46 -8.58
C SER A 45 10.98 -9.02 -8.91
N LEU A 46 11.58 -8.05 -8.23
CA LEU A 46 11.37 -6.65 -8.57
C LEU A 46 11.96 -6.35 -9.96
N PRO A 47 11.28 -5.54 -10.80
CA PRO A 47 11.84 -5.10 -12.06
C PRO A 47 13.12 -4.29 -11.81
N GLY A 48 14.19 -4.64 -12.53
CA GLY A 48 15.43 -3.89 -12.53
C GLY A 48 15.32 -2.60 -13.38
N PRO A 49 16.20 -1.60 -13.18
CA PRO A 49 16.12 -0.31 -13.87
C PRO A 49 16.09 -0.47 -15.40
N THR A 50 15.20 0.25 -16.07
CA THR A 50 15.10 0.25 -17.54
C THR A 50 15.31 1.65 -18.11
N GLY A 51 16.30 1.83 -18.99
CA GLY A 51 16.55 3.08 -19.72
C GLY A 51 16.60 4.31 -18.81
N ASP A 52 15.48 5.02 -18.73
CA ASP A 52 15.34 6.28 -17.99
C ASP A 52 14.75 6.13 -16.58
N THR A 53 14.22 4.95 -16.24
CA THR A 53 13.67 4.65 -14.91
C THR A 53 14.73 4.03 -14.01
N ARG A 54 14.81 4.50 -12.77
CA ARG A 54 15.69 3.93 -11.75
C ARG A 54 14.94 3.67 -10.45
N VAL A 55 15.46 2.74 -9.66
CA VAL A 55 14.99 2.48 -8.30
C VAL A 55 15.53 3.57 -7.36
N VAL A 56 14.68 4.09 -6.48
CA VAL A 56 15.06 5.06 -5.44
C VAL A 56 15.67 4.32 -4.26
N THR A 57 16.76 4.85 -3.73
CA THR A 57 17.45 4.27 -2.58
C THR A 57 17.05 4.94 -1.27
N LEU A 58 17.37 4.31 -0.14
CA LEU A 58 17.15 4.89 1.19
C LEU A 58 17.86 6.23 1.40
N ALA A 59 18.93 6.54 0.65
CA ALA A 59 19.64 7.82 0.79
C ALA A 59 18.86 8.99 0.18
N GLU A 60 17.89 8.71 -0.69
CA GLU A 60 17.22 9.67 -1.56
C GLU A 60 15.70 9.73 -1.30
N TYR A 61 15.23 9.11 -0.20
CA TYR A 61 13.80 8.92 0.03
C TYR A 61 13.06 10.25 0.24
N LYS A 62 13.75 11.28 0.73
CA LYS A 62 13.15 12.59 1.00
C LYS A 62 12.88 13.35 -0.28
N GLU A 63 13.80 13.31 -1.22
CA GLU A 63 13.67 13.94 -2.53
C GLU A 63 12.55 13.27 -3.33
N ALA A 64 12.46 11.94 -3.26
CA ALA A 64 11.35 11.20 -3.85
C ALA A 64 10.00 11.52 -3.19
N ALA A 65 9.97 11.62 -1.86
CA ALA A 65 8.78 12.00 -1.11
C ALA A 65 8.34 13.44 -1.42
N LEU A 66 9.29 14.38 -1.56
CA LEU A 66 9.01 15.76 -1.91
C LEU A 66 8.39 15.88 -3.31
N CYS A 67 8.87 15.11 -4.29
CA CYS A 67 8.24 15.04 -5.61
C CYS A 67 6.76 14.63 -5.51
N LEU A 68 6.44 13.63 -4.69
CA LEU A 68 5.06 13.23 -4.45
C LEU A 68 4.30 14.33 -3.70
N ALA A 69 4.92 14.98 -2.72
CA ALA A 69 4.26 16.03 -1.95
C ALA A 69 3.82 17.18 -2.85
N GLU A 70 4.68 17.62 -3.77
CA GLU A 70 4.36 18.62 -4.79
C GLU A 70 3.28 18.14 -5.77
N ALA A 71 3.34 16.86 -6.19
CA ALA A 71 2.35 16.31 -7.11
C ALA A 71 0.96 16.20 -6.50
N PHE A 72 0.87 15.95 -5.19
CA PHE A 72 -0.36 15.75 -4.42
C PHE A 72 -0.71 16.94 -3.51
N ALA A 73 -0.10 18.12 -3.74
CA ALA A 73 -0.26 19.30 -2.89
C ALA A 73 -1.71 19.75 -2.69
N GLU A 74 -2.56 19.53 -3.70
CA GLU A 74 -3.97 19.91 -3.75
C GLU A 74 -4.90 18.68 -3.82
N ASP A 75 -4.38 17.48 -3.55
CA ASP A 75 -5.17 16.25 -3.67
C ASP A 75 -6.09 16.05 -2.45
N GLU A 76 -7.40 16.02 -2.70
CA GLU A 76 -8.41 15.94 -1.63
C GLU A 76 -8.30 14.64 -0.81
N VAL A 77 -7.81 13.55 -1.41
CA VAL A 77 -7.64 12.24 -0.74
C VAL A 77 -6.38 12.27 0.12
N ALA A 78 -5.25 12.72 -0.42
CA ALA A 78 -3.98 12.82 0.32
C ALA A 78 -4.11 13.76 1.52
N ARG A 79 -4.91 14.82 1.39
CA ARG A 79 -5.17 15.78 2.45
C ARG A 79 -6.37 15.44 3.34
N TYR A 80 -7.04 14.30 3.13
CA TYR A 80 -8.29 13.96 3.81
C TYR A 80 -8.19 13.95 5.35
N PHE A 81 -7.07 13.45 5.88
CA PHE A 81 -6.76 13.36 7.30
C PHE A 81 -5.80 14.48 7.78
N ILE A 82 -5.47 15.43 6.91
CA ILE A 82 -4.66 16.63 7.21
C ILE A 82 -5.58 17.85 7.35
N ASP A 83 -6.48 18.05 6.39
CA ASP A 83 -7.49 19.12 6.39
C ASP A 83 -8.70 18.69 7.22
N VAL A 84 -8.58 18.91 8.53
CA VAL A 84 -9.56 18.51 9.53
C VAL A 84 -10.05 19.71 10.35
N PRO A 85 -11.34 19.75 10.76
CA PRO A 85 -11.89 20.88 11.51
C PRO A 85 -11.13 21.22 12.79
N ASP A 86 -10.60 20.21 13.50
CA ASP A 86 -9.84 20.43 14.74
C ASP A 86 -8.42 21.02 14.52
N ARG A 87 -8.05 21.29 13.26
CA ARG A 87 -6.83 21.99 12.83
C ARG A 87 -7.09 23.14 11.85
N GLU A 88 -8.30 23.70 11.85
CA GLU A 88 -8.60 24.86 11.00
C GLU A 88 -7.68 26.06 11.29
N HIS A 89 -7.22 26.19 12.54
CA HIS A 89 -6.28 27.23 12.97
C HIS A 89 -4.84 27.06 12.46
N TRP A 90 -4.49 25.90 11.88
CA TRP A 90 -3.15 25.69 11.32
C TRP A 90 -2.93 26.59 10.10
N THR A 91 -1.69 27.00 9.91
CA THR A 91 -1.23 27.64 8.68
C THR A 91 -1.12 26.63 7.55
N GLU A 92 -1.06 27.10 6.30
CA GLU A 92 -0.82 26.20 5.17
C GLU A 92 0.56 25.55 5.23
N GLN A 93 1.55 26.25 5.78
CA GLN A 93 2.89 25.68 5.96
C GLN A 93 2.88 24.51 6.95
N GLU A 94 2.16 24.59 8.07
CA GLU A 94 2.07 23.48 9.03
C GLU A 94 1.37 22.24 8.43
N ARG A 95 0.34 22.46 7.60
CA ARG A 95 -0.32 21.39 6.84
C ARG A 95 0.61 20.78 5.80
N TRP A 96 1.36 21.63 5.09
CA TRP A 96 2.36 21.20 4.12
C TRP A 96 3.48 20.38 4.76
N ASP A 97 4.00 20.81 5.90
CA ASP A 97 5.06 20.10 6.62
C ASP A 97 4.59 18.70 7.07
N LEU A 98 3.34 18.59 7.52
CA LEU A 98 2.73 17.30 7.83
C LEU A 98 2.53 16.46 6.57
N HIS A 99 2.06 17.03 5.46
CA HIS A 99 1.89 16.34 4.18
C HIS A 99 3.20 15.74 3.67
N VAL A 100 4.28 16.53 3.67
CA VAL A 100 5.62 16.08 3.29
C VAL A 100 6.09 14.96 4.21
N GLU A 101 5.94 15.11 5.53
CA GLU A 101 6.35 14.09 6.50
C GLU A 101 5.59 12.76 6.31
N ILE A 102 4.30 12.81 6.02
CA ILE A 102 3.50 11.60 5.74
C ILE A 102 4.02 10.89 4.49
N LEU A 103 4.32 11.63 3.42
CA LEU A 103 4.89 11.06 2.21
C LEU A 103 6.33 10.57 2.40
N GLU A 104 7.11 11.17 3.30
CA GLU A 104 8.41 10.63 3.73
C GLU A 104 8.24 9.25 4.36
N TYR A 105 7.29 9.09 5.29
CA TYR A 105 7.02 7.81 5.94
C TYR A 105 6.57 6.74 4.95
N ILE A 106 5.61 7.08 4.09
CA ILE A 106 5.07 6.18 3.08
C ILE A 106 6.16 5.79 2.09
N THR A 107 6.94 6.74 1.58
CA THR A 107 8.03 6.46 0.63
C THR A 107 9.09 5.56 1.26
N TYR A 108 9.50 5.84 2.50
CA TYR A 108 10.45 4.99 3.20
C TYR A 108 9.93 3.56 3.38
N ALA A 109 8.65 3.40 3.78
CA ALA A 109 8.04 2.08 3.94
C ALA A 109 8.05 1.29 2.62
N HIS A 110 7.76 1.96 1.49
CA HIS A 110 7.82 1.33 0.17
C HIS A 110 9.24 1.03 -0.30
N ILE A 111 10.27 1.75 0.14
CA ILE A 111 11.66 1.35 -0.12
C ILE A 111 12.00 0.05 0.63
N LEU A 112 11.46 -0.15 1.84
CA LEU A 112 11.73 -1.36 2.62
C LEU A 112 11.00 -2.61 2.13
N LYS A 113 9.76 -2.47 1.66
CA LYS A 113 8.85 -3.60 1.37
C LYS A 113 8.35 -3.65 -0.05
N GLY A 114 8.38 -2.52 -0.75
CA GLY A 114 7.81 -2.35 -2.06
C GLY A 114 8.86 -2.07 -3.12
N LEU A 115 8.47 -1.22 -4.06
CA LEU A 115 9.29 -0.71 -5.13
C LEU A 115 9.02 0.79 -5.29
N VAL A 116 10.07 1.59 -5.16
CA VAL A 116 10.02 3.02 -5.46
C VAL A 116 10.86 3.27 -6.70
N THR A 117 10.23 3.81 -7.76
CA THR A 117 10.92 4.16 -9.00
C THR A 117 10.78 5.63 -9.30
N THR A 118 11.79 6.18 -9.96
CA THR A 118 11.85 7.58 -10.37
C THR A 118 12.35 7.72 -11.81
N VAL A 119 12.01 8.83 -12.46
CA VAL A 119 12.43 9.16 -13.83
C VAL A 119 12.62 10.67 -13.98
N GLY A 120 13.56 11.06 -14.84
CA GLY A 120 13.92 12.44 -15.09
C GLY A 120 14.84 13.03 -14.03
N ASP A 121 15.47 14.15 -14.39
CA ASP A 121 16.37 14.85 -13.47
C ASP A 121 15.61 15.35 -12.25
N ASP A 122 16.26 15.27 -11.09
CA ASP A 122 15.73 15.78 -9.82
C ASP A 122 14.33 15.20 -9.50
N PHE A 123 14.16 13.88 -9.65
CA PHE A 123 12.89 13.20 -9.37
C PHE A 123 11.71 13.79 -10.15
N GLY A 124 11.85 13.89 -11.48
CA GLY A 124 10.81 14.41 -12.37
C GLY A 124 9.43 13.76 -12.19
N ALA A 125 9.42 12.48 -11.89
CA ALA A 125 8.25 11.75 -11.40
C ALA A 125 8.68 10.58 -10.52
N VAL A 126 7.81 10.17 -9.61
CA VAL A 126 8.03 9.04 -8.69
C VAL A 126 6.80 8.15 -8.67
N ALA A 127 7.01 6.83 -8.59
CA ALA A 127 5.95 5.84 -8.39
C ALA A 127 6.30 4.86 -7.27
N LEU A 128 5.32 4.58 -6.41
CA LEU A 128 5.38 3.63 -5.29
C LEU A 128 4.46 2.46 -5.62
N TRP A 129 5.06 1.29 -5.70
CA TRP A 129 4.35 0.03 -5.93
C TRP A 129 4.56 -0.93 -4.77
N MET A 130 3.50 -1.65 -4.42
CA MET A 130 3.58 -2.83 -3.58
C MET A 130 3.51 -4.10 -4.46
N PRO A 131 4.53 -4.97 -4.40
CA PRO A 131 4.51 -6.26 -5.07
C PRO A 131 3.44 -7.21 -4.49
N PRO A 132 3.02 -8.23 -5.26
CA PRO A 132 2.16 -9.29 -4.78
C PRO A 132 2.66 -9.92 -3.47
N GLY A 133 1.75 -10.12 -2.53
CA GLY A 133 2.00 -10.73 -1.23
C GLY A 133 2.80 -9.87 -0.25
N GLN A 134 3.07 -8.61 -0.58
CA GLN A 134 3.74 -7.65 0.30
C GLN A 134 2.76 -6.58 0.80
N ASN A 135 2.96 -6.16 2.04
CA ASN A 135 2.32 -5.01 2.67
C ASN A 135 3.35 -4.28 3.56
N MET A 136 2.93 -3.21 4.22
CA MET A 136 3.78 -2.38 5.09
C MET A 136 3.40 -2.45 6.57
N ASP A 137 2.62 -3.48 6.96
CA ASP A 137 1.97 -3.53 8.27
C ASP A 137 2.83 -4.20 9.35
N ASP A 138 4.02 -4.70 8.99
CA ASP A 138 4.92 -5.30 9.96
C ASP A 138 5.58 -4.24 10.86
N LEU A 139 5.80 -4.62 12.11
CA LEU A 139 6.32 -3.71 13.15
C LEU A 139 7.68 -3.10 12.79
N TRP A 140 8.53 -3.81 12.06
CA TRP A 140 9.85 -3.32 11.69
C TRP A 140 9.76 -2.21 10.64
N THR A 141 8.94 -2.41 9.60
CA THR A 141 8.66 -1.37 8.59
C THR A 141 7.98 -0.16 9.22
N ILE A 142 6.98 -0.37 10.08
CA ILE A 142 6.29 0.72 10.80
C ILE A 142 7.28 1.53 11.65
N PHE A 143 8.16 0.85 12.40
CA PHE A 143 9.14 1.51 13.25
C PHE A 143 10.16 2.33 12.44
N ARG A 144 10.76 1.72 11.42
CA ARG A 144 11.84 2.34 10.63
C ARG A 144 11.38 3.47 9.73
N SER A 145 10.20 3.31 9.11
CA SER A 145 9.62 4.35 8.25
C SER A 145 9.16 5.57 9.04
N GLY A 146 8.88 5.40 10.33
CA GLY A 146 8.29 6.45 11.15
C GLY A 146 6.77 6.49 11.10
N MET A 147 6.10 5.56 10.41
CA MET A 147 4.63 5.47 10.36
C MET A 147 3.98 5.47 11.75
N TRP A 148 4.64 4.94 12.78
CA TRP A 148 4.17 5.01 14.17
C TRP A 148 3.96 6.44 14.69
N ARG A 149 4.69 7.42 14.15
CA ARG A 149 4.58 8.84 14.52
C ARG A 149 3.25 9.43 14.09
N LEU A 150 2.55 8.86 13.11
CA LEU A 150 1.21 9.33 12.70
C LEU A 150 0.22 9.37 13.87
N ASN A 151 0.34 8.44 14.82
CA ASN A 151 -0.50 8.43 16.02
C ASN A 151 -0.30 9.66 16.94
N TYR A 152 0.83 10.35 16.79
CA TYR A 152 1.17 11.56 17.53
C TYR A 152 1.09 12.82 16.67
N ARG A 153 1.38 12.71 15.36
CA ARG A 153 1.38 13.83 14.42
C ARG A 153 -0.01 14.18 13.90
N LEU A 154 -0.94 13.24 13.81
CA LEU A 154 -2.33 13.51 13.45
C LEU A 154 -3.12 14.02 14.67
N SER A 155 -4.09 14.91 14.43
CA SER A 155 -5.05 15.33 15.45
C SER A 155 -6.01 14.19 15.81
N THR A 156 -6.94 14.45 16.74
CA THR A 156 -7.97 13.47 17.08
C THR A 156 -8.84 13.13 15.88
N GLU A 157 -9.31 14.15 15.16
CA GLU A 157 -10.10 13.94 13.94
C GLU A 157 -9.26 13.36 12.80
N GLY A 158 -8.01 13.81 12.63
CA GLY A 158 -7.08 13.24 11.66
C GLY A 158 -6.85 11.74 11.87
N LYS A 159 -6.69 11.31 13.14
CA LYS A 159 -6.57 9.88 13.48
C LYS A 159 -7.84 9.11 13.19
N ARG A 160 -9.01 9.67 13.52
CA ARG A 160 -10.30 9.05 13.21
C ARG A 160 -10.41 8.81 11.70
N ARG A 161 -10.20 9.85 10.89
CA ARG A 161 -10.23 9.76 9.43
C ARG A 161 -9.21 8.78 8.87
N PHE A 162 -7.97 8.79 9.38
CA PHE A 162 -6.92 7.90 8.87
C PHE A 162 -7.16 6.42 9.25
N PHE A 163 -7.31 6.12 10.54
CA PHE A 163 -7.34 4.75 11.04
C PHE A 163 -8.71 4.07 10.99
N THR A 164 -9.81 4.84 11.02
CA THR A 164 -11.17 4.28 11.08
C THR A 164 -11.96 4.43 9.79
N GLU A 165 -11.51 5.29 8.86
CA GLU A 165 -12.19 5.50 7.58
C GLU A 165 -11.28 5.16 6.41
N PHE A 166 -10.15 5.87 6.27
CA PHE A 166 -9.28 5.77 5.10
C PHE A 166 -8.65 4.38 4.93
N LEU A 167 -7.93 3.88 5.93
CA LEU A 167 -7.27 2.56 5.83
C LEU A 167 -8.27 1.41 5.65
N PRO A 168 -9.37 1.31 6.44
CA PRO A 168 -10.38 0.28 6.23
C PRO A 168 -11.04 0.36 4.85
N LEU A 169 -11.37 1.56 4.38
CA LEU A 169 -12.01 1.74 3.06
C LEU A 169 -11.12 1.21 1.93
N LEU A 170 -9.82 1.54 1.93
CA LEU A 170 -8.89 1.07 0.90
C LEU A 170 -8.70 -0.44 0.97
N HIS A 171 -8.53 -0.98 2.18
CA HIS A 171 -8.42 -2.43 2.39
C HIS A 171 -9.65 -3.17 1.85
N ASP A 172 -10.84 -2.74 2.27
CA ASP A 172 -12.11 -3.36 1.87
C ASP A 172 -12.36 -3.21 0.37
N ALA A 173 -12.05 -2.05 -0.22
CA ALA A 173 -12.20 -1.81 -1.65
C ALA A 173 -11.29 -2.72 -2.49
N LYS A 174 -10.03 -2.88 -2.07
CA LYS A 174 -9.06 -3.77 -2.72
C LYS A 174 -9.50 -5.22 -2.62
N HIS A 175 -9.79 -5.69 -1.41
CA HIS A 175 -10.24 -7.06 -1.16
C HIS A 175 -11.54 -7.38 -1.91
N ALA A 176 -12.54 -6.50 -1.85
CA ALA A 176 -13.81 -6.71 -2.54
C ALA A 176 -13.71 -6.62 -4.07
N THR A 177 -12.65 -6.03 -4.62
CA THR A 177 -12.42 -5.93 -6.06
C THR A 177 -11.59 -7.09 -6.60
N LEU A 178 -10.55 -7.52 -5.89
CA LEU A 178 -9.63 -8.56 -6.33
C LEU A 178 -10.00 -9.96 -5.81
N GLY A 179 -10.75 -10.05 -4.72
CA GLY A 179 -11.15 -11.30 -4.08
C GLY A 179 -9.95 -12.21 -3.80
N ALA A 180 -9.99 -13.44 -4.31
CA ALA A 180 -8.91 -14.40 -4.13
C ALA A 180 -7.54 -13.97 -4.71
N ARG A 181 -7.52 -12.93 -5.57
CA ARG A 181 -6.30 -12.39 -6.18
C ARG A 181 -5.71 -11.19 -5.43
N ASP A 182 -6.27 -10.82 -4.29
CA ASP A 182 -5.87 -9.63 -3.53
C ASP A 182 -4.35 -9.60 -3.21
N ASP A 183 -3.83 -10.74 -2.76
CA ASP A 183 -2.40 -10.94 -2.50
C ASP A 183 -1.57 -11.29 -3.76
N GLU A 184 -2.19 -11.31 -4.94
CA GLU A 184 -1.54 -11.72 -6.18
C GLU A 184 -1.30 -10.57 -7.17
N ALA A 185 -1.92 -9.42 -6.93
CA ALA A 185 -1.83 -8.25 -7.79
C ALA A 185 -0.70 -7.30 -7.37
N TRP A 186 -0.12 -6.61 -8.36
CA TRP A 186 0.71 -5.43 -8.11
C TRP A 186 -0.18 -4.25 -7.72
N TYR A 187 0.18 -3.52 -6.67
CA TYR A 187 -0.60 -2.39 -6.20
C TYR A 187 0.17 -1.08 -6.40
N LEU A 188 -0.35 -0.18 -7.26
CA LEU A 188 0.18 1.17 -7.41
C LEU A 188 -0.43 2.08 -6.35
N VAL A 189 0.37 2.45 -5.35
CA VAL A 189 -0.07 3.22 -4.18
C VAL A 189 0.03 4.71 -4.43
N TYR A 190 1.14 5.18 -5.02
CA TYR A 190 1.31 6.57 -5.44
C TYR A 190 2.01 6.65 -6.78
N ILE A 191 1.58 7.59 -7.61
CA ILE A 191 2.35 8.07 -8.75
C ILE A 191 2.18 9.57 -8.89
N GLY A 192 3.28 10.30 -8.85
CA GLY A 192 3.31 11.75 -8.91
C GLY A 192 4.29 12.24 -9.95
N THR A 193 3.96 13.33 -10.63
CA THR A 193 4.87 14.06 -11.52
C THR A 193 4.89 15.51 -11.08
N LYS A 194 6.06 16.02 -10.68
CA LYS A 194 6.21 17.41 -10.28
C LYS A 194 5.81 18.34 -11.43
N PRO A 195 5.34 19.58 -11.19
CA PRO A 195 4.89 20.48 -12.24
C PRO A 195 5.88 20.64 -13.40
N SER A 196 7.19 20.73 -13.10
CA SER A 196 8.27 20.86 -14.10
C SER A 196 8.61 19.57 -14.87
N GLY A 197 8.07 18.42 -14.43
CA GLY A 197 8.19 17.11 -15.07
C GLY A 197 7.01 16.75 -15.99
N ARG A 198 5.93 17.54 -15.99
CA ARG A 198 4.71 17.24 -16.76
C ARG A 198 4.95 17.34 -18.27
N GLY A 199 4.15 16.60 -19.04
CA GLY A 199 4.23 16.59 -20.52
C GLY A 199 5.40 15.78 -21.10
N LYS A 200 6.33 15.26 -20.28
CA LYS A 200 7.53 14.52 -20.72
C LYS A 200 7.33 13.00 -20.83
N GLY A 201 6.11 12.51 -20.61
CA GLY A 201 5.79 11.08 -20.65
C GLY A 201 6.31 10.26 -19.46
N TYR A 202 6.72 10.91 -18.36
CA TYR A 202 7.30 10.24 -17.19
C TYR A 202 6.35 9.25 -16.50
N CYS A 203 5.08 9.63 -16.28
CA CYS A 203 4.08 8.74 -15.71
C CYS A 203 3.91 7.45 -16.54
N ARG A 204 3.90 7.55 -17.88
CA ARG A 204 3.89 6.38 -18.78
C ARG A 204 5.08 5.47 -18.53
N LYS A 205 6.30 6.03 -18.46
CA LYS A 205 7.53 5.24 -18.27
C LYS A 205 7.50 4.46 -16.96
N LEU A 206 7.06 5.09 -15.86
CA LEU A 206 6.96 4.45 -14.54
C LEU A 206 5.88 3.38 -14.48
N ILE A 207 4.70 3.61 -15.08
CA ILE A 207 3.63 2.60 -15.12
C ILE A 207 4.05 1.42 -15.98
N GLU A 208 4.54 1.68 -17.20
CA GLU A 208 4.96 0.62 -18.13
C GLU A 208 6.11 -0.23 -17.58
N HIS A 209 6.96 0.34 -16.72
CA HIS A 209 8.06 -0.39 -16.07
C HIS A 209 7.54 -1.57 -15.24
N VAL A 210 6.50 -1.36 -14.44
CA VAL A 210 5.92 -2.42 -13.58
C VAL A 210 4.89 -3.25 -14.34
N THR A 211 4.07 -2.65 -15.21
CA THR A 211 3.03 -3.42 -15.92
C THR A 211 3.62 -4.42 -16.91
N LYS A 212 4.79 -4.16 -17.51
CA LYS A 212 5.51 -5.16 -18.33
C LYS A 212 5.95 -6.38 -17.50
N GLN A 213 6.38 -6.16 -16.27
CA GLN A 213 6.71 -7.25 -15.34
C GLN A 213 5.45 -8.01 -14.95
N ALA A 214 4.38 -7.30 -14.59
CA ALA A 214 3.09 -7.91 -14.26
C ALA A 214 2.53 -8.75 -15.42
N ASP A 215 2.65 -8.29 -16.66
CA ASP A 215 2.28 -9.04 -17.87
C ASP A 215 3.09 -10.34 -18.01
N ALA A 216 4.41 -10.25 -17.82
CA ALA A 216 5.29 -11.42 -17.88
C ALA A 216 4.99 -12.45 -16.77
N GLU A 217 4.49 -11.99 -15.63
CA GLU A 217 4.09 -12.81 -14.48
C GLU A 217 2.64 -13.31 -14.57
N GLY A 218 1.85 -12.82 -15.52
CA GLY A 218 0.42 -13.11 -15.62
C GLY A 218 -0.38 -12.57 -14.42
N ARG A 219 -0.01 -11.39 -13.91
CA ARG A 219 -0.62 -10.77 -12.72
C ARG A 219 -1.34 -9.48 -13.06
N ALA A 220 -2.44 -9.23 -12.36
CA ALA A 220 -3.16 -7.97 -12.45
C ALA A 220 -2.39 -6.84 -11.76
N CYS A 221 -2.67 -5.60 -12.16
CA CYS A 221 -2.32 -4.39 -11.43
C CYS A 221 -3.58 -3.73 -10.90
N TYR A 222 -3.50 -3.14 -9.71
CA TYR A 222 -4.60 -2.49 -9.01
C TYR A 222 -4.17 -1.08 -8.55
N LEU A 223 -5.10 -0.13 -8.56
CA LEU A 223 -4.92 1.21 -8.00
C LEU A 223 -6.25 1.82 -7.55
N GLU A 224 -6.17 2.81 -6.66
CA GLU A 224 -7.24 3.78 -6.42
C GLU A 224 -6.85 5.15 -6.97
N SER A 225 -7.71 5.71 -7.81
CA SER A 225 -7.50 7.01 -8.43
C SER A 225 -8.21 8.09 -7.63
N SER A 226 -7.44 9.02 -7.05
CA SER A 226 -7.90 10.08 -6.15
C SER A 226 -8.55 11.30 -6.82
N ASN A 227 -8.50 11.39 -8.15
CA ASN A 227 -8.99 12.55 -8.90
C ASN A 227 -9.70 12.11 -10.18
N GLU A 228 -10.87 12.69 -10.47
CA GLU A 228 -11.70 12.37 -11.65
C GLU A 228 -10.99 12.61 -13.00
N ALA A 229 -9.93 13.43 -13.01
CA ALA A 229 -9.11 13.68 -14.19
C ALA A 229 -8.14 12.52 -14.53
N ASN A 230 -7.86 11.63 -13.57
CA ASN A 230 -6.85 10.58 -13.70
C ASN A 230 -7.34 9.30 -14.43
N PRO A 231 -8.58 8.80 -14.28
CA PRO A 231 -9.04 7.58 -14.94
C PRO A 231 -8.84 7.57 -16.47
N PRO A 232 -9.10 8.66 -17.23
CA PRO A 232 -8.78 8.69 -18.67
C PRO A 232 -7.30 8.47 -18.98
N ILE A 233 -6.39 8.83 -18.07
CA ILE A 233 -4.95 8.58 -18.20
C ILE A 233 -4.67 7.09 -17.97
N TYR A 234 -5.18 6.52 -16.87
CA TYR A 234 -4.97 5.11 -16.53
C TYR A 234 -5.56 4.14 -17.57
N ARG A 235 -6.70 4.48 -18.18
CA ARG A 235 -7.30 3.70 -19.28
C ARG A 235 -6.35 3.52 -20.46
N LYS A 236 -5.48 4.50 -20.75
CA LYS A 236 -4.46 4.39 -21.82
C LYS A 236 -3.39 3.33 -21.51
N PHE A 237 -3.26 2.93 -20.25
CA PHE A 237 -2.35 1.87 -19.81
C PHE A 237 -3.05 0.52 -19.61
N GLY A 238 -4.34 0.42 -19.95
CA GLY A 238 -5.13 -0.81 -19.83
C GLY A 238 -5.84 -0.99 -18.49
N PHE A 239 -5.87 0.03 -17.63
CA PHE A 239 -6.68 -0.02 -16.41
C PHE A 239 -8.15 0.25 -16.74
N GLU A 240 -9.03 -0.56 -16.15
CA GLU A 240 -10.48 -0.41 -16.22
C GLU A 240 -11.02 -0.04 -14.84
N GLN A 241 -11.92 0.94 -14.81
CA GLN A 241 -12.62 1.29 -13.58
C GLN A 241 -13.61 0.17 -13.23
N LYS A 242 -13.53 -0.32 -11.99
CA LYS A 242 -14.39 -1.40 -11.48
C LYS A 242 -15.49 -0.88 -10.55
N ARG A 243 -15.21 0.17 -9.78
CA ARG A 243 -16.18 0.85 -8.90
C ARG A 243 -15.64 2.20 -8.45
N THR A 244 -16.50 3.00 -7.85
CA THR A 244 -16.14 4.25 -7.15
C THR A 244 -16.50 4.08 -5.68
N VAL A 245 -15.58 4.47 -4.79
CA VAL A 245 -15.79 4.51 -3.34
C VAL A 245 -15.67 5.94 -2.85
N TYR A 246 -16.15 6.23 -1.64
CA TYR A 246 -16.22 7.59 -1.13
C TYR A 246 -15.69 7.67 0.30
N LEU A 247 -14.85 8.67 0.55
CA LEU A 247 -14.55 9.16 1.89
C LEU A 247 -15.55 10.27 2.20
N HIS A 248 -16.22 10.16 3.35
CA HIS A 248 -17.23 11.14 3.75
C HIS A 248 -16.55 12.31 4.46
N ARG A 249 -16.50 13.48 3.82
CA ARG A 249 -16.14 14.76 4.45
C ARG A 249 -17.47 15.45 4.81
N ALA A 250 -17.52 16.15 5.94
CA ALA A 250 -18.76 16.71 6.51
C ALA A 250 -19.66 17.41 5.48
N GLU A 251 -19.07 18.12 4.52
CA GLU A 251 -19.81 18.91 3.50
C GLU A 251 -19.76 18.32 2.09
N LYS A 252 -18.81 17.41 1.78
CA LYS A 252 -18.58 16.88 0.42
C LYS A 252 -17.97 15.48 0.48
N ASN A 253 -18.42 14.56 -0.37
CA ASN A 253 -17.76 13.27 -0.54
C ASN A 253 -16.47 13.43 -1.38
N VAL A 254 -15.38 12.80 -0.95
CA VAL A 254 -14.16 12.66 -1.74
C VAL A 254 -14.18 11.28 -2.39
N SER A 255 -14.25 11.22 -3.71
CA SER A 255 -14.35 9.96 -4.46
C SER A 255 -12.98 9.36 -4.77
N LEU A 256 -12.89 8.04 -4.74
CA LEU A 256 -11.79 7.28 -5.34
C LEU A 256 -12.33 6.29 -6.37
N ASP A 257 -11.75 6.31 -7.56
CA ASP A 257 -12.06 5.32 -8.60
C ASP A 257 -11.13 4.12 -8.49
N ILE A 258 -11.71 2.97 -8.18
CA ILE A 258 -10.98 1.71 -8.10
C ILE A 258 -10.76 1.19 -9.51
N MET A 259 -9.50 0.98 -9.90
CA MET A 259 -9.16 0.54 -11.25
C MET A 259 -8.26 -0.69 -11.24
N VAL A 260 -8.52 -1.60 -12.18
CA VAL A 260 -7.78 -2.85 -12.34
C VAL A 260 -7.33 -2.99 -13.79
N ARG A 261 -6.07 -3.39 -13.98
CA ARG A 261 -5.51 -3.79 -15.26
C ARG A 261 -5.24 -5.29 -15.23
N GLU A 262 -5.84 -6.04 -16.13
CA GLU A 262 -5.52 -7.45 -16.35
C GLU A 262 -4.20 -7.60 -17.12
N PRO A 263 -3.44 -8.69 -16.91
CA PRO A 263 -2.20 -8.94 -17.65
C PRO A 263 -2.48 -9.17 -19.14
N VAL A 264 -1.64 -8.60 -19.99
CA VAL A 264 -1.70 -8.84 -21.44
C VAL A 264 -0.94 -10.12 -21.76
N VAL A 265 -1.64 -11.11 -22.32
CA VAL A 265 -1.02 -12.38 -22.74
C VAL A 265 -0.05 -12.11 -23.90
N VAL A 266 1.25 -12.21 -23.64
CA VAL A 266 2.26 -12.22 -24.70
C VAL A 266 2.31 -13.63 -25.28
N GLU A 267 1.63 -13.86 -26.40
CA GLU A 267 1.80 -15.11 -27.16
C GLU A 267 3.27 -15.27 -27.54
N LYS A 268 3.98 -16.21 -26.90
CA LYS A 268 5.32 -16.61 -27.31
C LYS A 268 5.20 -17.24 -28.70
N LYS A 269 5.50 -16.48 -29.76
CA LYS A 269 5.75 -17.05 -31.10
C LYS A 269 6.78 -18.16 -30.94
N LYS A 270 6.35 -19.42 -31.07
CA LYS A 270 7.24 -20.57 -31.19
C LYS A 270 8.12 -20.32 -32.42
N MET A 271 9.38 -19.96 -32.20
CA MET A 271 10.40 -20.12 -33.24
C MET A 271 10.65 -21.61 -33.41
N VAL A 272 9.79 -22.28 -34.18
CA VAL A 272 10.15 -23.56 -34.78
C VAL A 272 11.14 -23.22 -35.89
N LYS A 273 12.41 -23.20 -35.52
CA LYS A 273 13.53 -23.22 -36.47
C LYS A 273 13.50 -24.61 -37.11
N GLY A 274 12.74 -24.73 -38.20
CA GLY A 274 12.80 -25.91 -39.05
C GLY A 274 14.18 -25.97 -39.69
N LEU A 275 15.05 -26.83 -39.16
CA LEU A 275 16.10 -27.44 -39.97
C LEU A 275 15.39 -28.16 -41.11
N LYS A 276 15.62 -27.70 -42.33
CA LYS A 276 15.56 -28.57 -43.50
C LYS A 276 16.99 -28.70 -43.98
N ASP A 277 17.55 -29.88 -43.71
CA ASP A 277 18.64 -30.45 -44.47
C ASP A 277 18.17 -30.78 -45.90
#